data_AF-A0AAN8ICQ9-F1
#
_entry.id   AF-A0AAN8ICQ9-F1
#
_cell.length_a   1.000
_cell.length_b   1.000
_cell.length_c   1.000
_cell.angle_alpha   90.00
_cell.angle_beta   90.00
_cell.angle_gamma   90.00
#
_symmetry.space_group_name_H-M   'P 1'
#
loop_
_entity.id
_entity.type
_entity.pdbx_description
1 polymer ?
#
loop_
_entity_poly.entity_id
_entity_poly.type
_entity_poly.pdbx_seq_one_letter_code
_entity_poly.pdbx_strand_id
1 'polypeptide(L)'
;MNCETFVNGGTTGAAIGALMGPALTYISLRDMNTLQLYDKCYRLRFDKQQLWQDRTCVLSAALGYLTNGSMGFVVGLDLAVLMSNLMGKAW
;
A
#
# COMPACT_ATOMS: atom_id res chain seq x y z
N MET A 1 5.05 -18.18 23.89
CA MET A 1 4.68 -17.82 22.50
C MET A 1 5.94 -17.22 21.88
N ASN A 2 6.62 -17.96 21.01
CA ASN A 2 8.03 -17.70 20.65
C ASN A 2 8.11 -16.66 19.51
N CYS A 3 9.04 -15.70 19.61
CA CYS A 3 9.23 -14.64 18.60
C CYS A 3 9.40 -15.17 17.17
N GLU A 4 9.98 -16.35 17.02
CA GLU A 4 10.23 -16.99 15.72
C GLU A 4 8.94 -17.34 14.97
N THR A 5 7.90 -17.77 15.70
CA THR A 5 6.58 -18.08 15.12
C THR A 5 5.85 -16.82 14.65
N PHE A 6 6.07 -15.69 15.34
CA PHE A 6 5.52 -14.40 14.96
C PHE A 6 6.16 -13.84 13.70
N VAL A 7 7.49 -13.90 13.61
CA VAL A 7 8.23 -13.45 12.42
C VAL A 7 7.85 -14.30 11.21
N ASN A 8 7.79 -15.63 11.36
CA ASN A 8 7.45 -16.53 10.26
C ASN A 8 5.99 -16.40 9.81
N GLY A 9 5.06 -16.14 10.73
CA GLY A 9 3.67 -15.83 10.39
C GLY A 9 3.52 -14.47 9.68
N GLY A 10 4.29 -13.46 10.10
CA GLY A 10 4.29 -12.14 9.48
C GLY A 10 4.85 -12.14 8.05
N THR A 11 5.94 -12.88 7.80
CA THR A 11 6.54 -12.99 6.45
C THR A 11 5.66 -13.77 5.49
N THR A 12 5.06 -14.88 5.93
CA THR A 12 4.12 -15.66 5.12
C THR A 12 2.83 -14.88 4.83
N GLY A 13 2.28 -14.16 5.81
CA GLY A 13 1.14 -13.26 5.61
C GLY A 13 1.44 -12.12 4.63
N ALA A 14 2.61 -11.50 4.72
CA ALA A 14 3.04 -10.46 3.80
C ALA A 14 3.21 -11.01 2.37
N ALA A 15 3.78 -12.20 2.20
CA ALA A 15 3.95 -12.84 0.90
C ALA A 15 2.60 -13.19 0.24
N ILE A 16 1.65 -13.73 1.01
CA ILE A 16 0.30 -14.02 0.53
C ILE A 16 -0.42 -12.72 0.15
N GLY A 17 -0.35 -11.69 0.99
CA GLY A 17 -0.94 -10.37 0.70
C GLY A 17 -0.34 -9.72 -0.55
N ALA A 18 0.97 -9.84 -0.76
CA ALA A 18 1.67 -9.33 -1.93
C ALA A 18 1.25 -10.02 -3.24
N LEU A 19 0.90 -11.32 -3.20
CA LEU A 19 0.37 -12.04 -4.37
C LEU A 19 -1.13 -11.81 -4.57
N MET A 20 -1.89 -11.71 -3.48
CA MET A 20 -3.33 -11.55 -3.51
C MET A 20 -3.76 -10.14 -3.97
N GLY A 21 -2.97 -9.10 -3.67
CA GLY A 21 -3.24 -7.72 -4.10
C GLY A 21 -3.31 -7.57 -5.63
N PRO A 22 -2.27 -7.96 -6.39
CA PRO A 22 -2.28 -7.93 -7.85
C PRO A 22 -3.37 -8.83 -8.45
N ALA A 23 -3.62 -10.01 -7.86
CA ALA A 23 -4.64 -10.93 -8.36
C ALA A 23 -6.05 -10.33 -8.26
N LEU A 24 -6.41 -9.75 -7.11
CA LEU A 24 -7.68 -9.05 -6.93
C LEU A 24 -7.80 -7.83 -7.85
N THR A 25 -6.72 -7.07 -7.99
CA THR A 25 -6.67 -5.90 -8.89
C THR A 25 -6.87 -6.31 -10.34
N TYR A 26 -6.25 -7.40 -10.78
CA TYR A 26 -6.39 -7.93 -12.14
C TYR A 26 -7.82 -8.41 -12.43
N ILE A 27 -8.44 -9.12 -11.49
CA ILE A 27 -9.84 -9.57 -11.61
C ILE A 27 -10.78 -8.35 -11.68
N SER A 28 -10.56 -7.35 -10.83
CA SER A 28 -11.37 -6.13 -10.82
C SER A 28 -11.20 -5.28 -12.08
N LEU A 29 -10.02 -5.30 -12.73
CA LEU A 29 -9.76 -4.60 -13.99
C LEU A 29 -10.34 -5.34 -15.20
N ARG A 30 -10.38 -6.68 -15.17
CA ARG A 30 -10.95 -7.52 -16.25
C ARG A 30 -12.46 -7.33 -16.39
N ASP A 31 -13.14 -6.96 -15.32
CA ASP A 31 -14.60 -6.80 -15.27
C ASP A 31 -15.07 -5.37 -15.64
N MET A 32 -14.13 -4.44 -15.90
CA MET A 32 -14.44 -3.05 -16.24
C MET A 32 -14.30 -2.74 -17.73
N ASN A 33 -15.31 -2.06 -18.29
CA ASN A 33 -15.30 -1.58 -19.66
C ASN A 33 -14.19 -0.52 -19.87
N THR A 34 -13.54 -0.52 -21.03
CA THR A 34 -12.35 0.31 -21.33
C THR A 34 -12.59 1.82 -21.17
N LEU A 35 -13.81 2.28 -21.44
CA LEU A 35 -14.23 3.67 -21.25
C LEU A 35 -14.28 4.09 -19.78
N GLN A 36 -14.75 3.20 -18.88
CA GLN A 36 -14.79 3.49 -17.44
C GLN A 36 -13.39 3.48 -16.82
N LEU A 37 -12.50 2.62 -17.33
CA LEU A 37 -11.11 2.56 -16.93
C LEU A 37 -10.39 3.86 -17.32
N TYR A 38 -10.66 4.38 -18.52
CA TYR A 38 -10.10 5.64 -19.00
C TYR A 38 -10.58 6.84 -18.15
N ASP A 39 -11.87 6.92 -17.86
CA ASP A 39 -12.47 8.03 -17.10
C ASP A 39 -11.98 8.05 -15.64
N LYS A 40 -11.85 6.87 -15.01
CA LYS A 40 -11.23 6.75 -13.68
C LYS A 40 -9.76 7.13 -13.69
N CYS A 41 -8.99 6.66 -14.66
CA CYS A 41 -7.56 7.00 -14.77
C CYS A 41 -7.35 8.49 -15.00
N TYR A 42 -8.26 9.12 -15.76
CA TYR A 42 -8.26 10.56 -15.99
C TYR A 42 -8.54 11.35 -14.70
N ARG A 43 -9.54 10.93 -13.91
CA ARG A 43 -9.88 11.56 -12.63
C ARG A 43 -8.77 11.39 -11.58
N LEU A 44 -8.14 10.22 -11.52
CA LEU A 44 -6.97 9.94 -10.67
C LEU A 44 -5.77 10.83 -11.04
N ARG A 45 -5.61 11.16 -12.32
CA ARG A 45 -4.51 12.00 -12.80
C ARG A 45 -4.69 13.48 -12.46
N PHE A 46 -5.93 13.91 -12.21
CA PHE A 46 -6.24 15.26 -11.73
C PHE A 46 -6.03 15.39 -10.21
N ASP A 47 -6.29 14.34 -9.44
CA ASP A 47 -6.07 14.29 -7.99
C ASP A 47 -4.61 13.90 -7.65
N LYS A 48 -3.66 14.73 -8.13
CA LYS A 48 -2.22 14.46 -7.99
C LYS A 48 -1.80 14.30 -6.53
N GLN A 49 -2.44 15.02 -5.60
CA GLN A 49 -2.07 15.02 -4.19
C GLN A 49 -2.27 13.65 -3.54
N GLN A 50 -3.41 12.99 -3.80
CA GLN A 50 -3.65 11.62 -3.34
C GLN A 50 -2.67 10.61 -3.96
N LEU A 51 -2.31 10.79 -5.24
CA LEU A 51 -1.37 9.90 -5.92
C LEU A 51 0.05 9.98 -5.35
N TRP A 52 0.51 11.17 -4.98
CA TRP A 52 1.82 11.34 -4.31
C TRP A 52 1.83 10.70 -2.93
N GLN A 53 0.73 10.82 -2.20
CA GLN A 53 0.57 10.27 -0.86
C GLN A 53 0.56 8.73 -0.83
N ASP A 54 -0.10 8.11 -1.81
CA ASP A 54 -0.12 6.65 -1.95
C ASP A 54 1.28 6.12 -2.33
N ARG A 55 2.00 6.83 -3.22
CA ARG A 55 3.38 6.47 -3.58
C ARG A 55 4.37 6.62 -2.42
N THR A 56 4.25 7.67 -1.61
CA THR A 56 5.11 7.83 -0.42
C THR A 56 4.78 6.80 0.65
N CYS A 57 3.52 6.38 0.78
CA CYS A 57 3.12 5.27 1.65
C CYS A 57 3.75 3.94 1.22
N VAL A 58 3.65 3.59 -0.06
CA VAL A 58 4.26 2.36 -0.58
C VAL A 58 5.79 2.40 -0.46
N LEU A 59 6.42 3.55 -0.74
CA LEU A 59 7.88 3.71 -0.61
C LEU A 59 8.34 3.62 0.84
N SER A 60 7.63 4.24 1.78
CA SER A 60 7.99 4.19 3.21
C SER A 60 7.73 2.81 3.81
N ALA A 61 6.67 2.12 3.42
CA ALA A 61 6.43 0.73 3.80
C ALA A 61 7.51 -0.21 3.22
N ALA A 62 7.93 -0.01 1.97
CA ALA A 62 9.01 -0.78 1.35
C ALA A 62 10.38 -0.51 2.00
N LEU A 63 10.71 0.75 2.28
CA LEU A 63 11.94 1.12 3.00
C LEU A 63 11.94 0.59 4.44
N GLY A 64 10.79 0.64 5.11
CA GLY A 64 10.59 0.03 6.42
C GLY A 64 10.84 -1.48 6.37
N TYR A 65 10.30 -2.16 5.36
CA TYR A 65 10.52 -3.59 5.17
C TYR A 65 12.00 -3.95 4.95
N LEU A 66 12.72 -3.16 4.15
CA LEU A 66 14.14 -3.38 3.87
C LEU A 66 15.06 -3.16 5.08
N THR A 67 14.68 -2.28 6.01
CA THR A 67 15.51 -1.93 7.17
C THR A 67 15.37 -2.89 8.34
N ASN A 68 14.16 -3.37 8.64
CA ASN A 68 13.90 -4.23 9.82
C ASN A 68 12.93 -5.39 9.53
N GLY A 69 12.74 -5.78 8.27
CA GLY A 69 11.83 -6.87 7.90
C GLY A 69 10.37 -6.52 8.16
N SER A 70 9.57 -7.50 8.59
CA SER A 70 8.12 -7.34 8.79
C SER A 70 7.74 -6.26 9.83
N MET A 71 8.57 -6.04 10.86
CA MET A 71 8.31 -5.01 11.86
C MET A 71 8.51 -3.59 11.29
N GLY A 72 9.54 -3.40 10.47
CA GLY A 72 9.78 -2.12 9.81
C GLY A 72 8.73 -1.79 8.75
N PHE A 73 8.13 -2.79 8.10
CA PHE A 73 6.98 -2.58 7.20
C PHE A 73 5.80 -1.95 7.93
N VAL A 74 5.41 -2.50 9.10
CA VAL A 74 4.28 -1.98 9.89
C VAL A 74 4.56 -0.56 10.39
N VAL A 75 5.78 -0.30 10.89
CA VAL A 75 6.18 1.04 11.35
C VAL A 75 6.22 2.04 10.20
N GLY A 76 6.71 1.64 9.02
CA GLY A 76 6.70 2.49 7.82
C GLY A 76 5.28 2.85 7.37
N LEU A 77 4.37 1.88 7.44
CA LEU A 77 2.95 2.06 7.09
C LEU A 77 2.22 2.97 8.09
N ASP A 78 2.46 2.78 9.39
CA ASP A 78 1.90 3.63 10.44
C ASP A 78 2.41 5.08 10.34
N LEU A 79 3.71 5.25 10.08
CA LEU A 79 4.33 6.57 9.87
C LEU A 79 3.77 7.28 8.63
N ALA A 80 3.50 6.53 7.55
CA ALA A 80 2.88 7.05 6.34
C ALA A 80 1.44 7.52 6.57
N VAL A 81 0.66 6.75 7.34
CA VAL A 81 -0.72 7.09 7.71
C VAL A 81 -0.76 8.27 8.68
N LEU A 82 0.20 8.38 9.59
CA LEU A 82 0.32 9.55 10.47
C LEU A 82 0.64 10.82 9.68
N MET A 83 1.61 10.74 8.76
CA MET A 83 1.93 11.85 7.85
C MET A 83 0.76 12.21 6.94
N SER A 84 0.00 11.22 6.47
CA SER A 84 -1.14 11.48 5.61
C SER A 84 -2.26 12.24 6.33
N ASN A 85 -2.52 11.89 7.59
CA ASN A 85 -3.49 12.58 8.44
C ASN A 85 -3.02 13.97 8.89
N LEU A 86 -1.74 14.14 9.23
CA LEU A 86 -1.17 15.45 9.60
C LEU A 86 -1.24 16.43 8.43
N MET A 87 -0.91 15.98 7.22
CA MET A 87 -0.89 16.85 6.04
C MET A 87 -2.29 17.15 5.52
N GLY A 88 -3.26 16.24 5.71
CA GLY A 88 -4.69 16.51 5.45
C GLY A 88 -5.34 17.47 6.45
N LYS A 89 -4.72 17.68 7.63
CA LYS A 89 -5.18 18.62 8.66
C LYS A 89 -4.53 20.01 8.56
N ALA A 90 -3.47 20.13 7.76
CA ALA A 90 -2.72 21.36 7.51
C ALA A 90 -3.25 22.16 6.30
N TRP A 91 -4.35 21.71 5.69
CA TRP A 91 -5.08 22.38 4.62
C TRP A 91 -6.51 22.69 5.06
#